data_AF-A0A177DEY5-F1
#
_entry.id   AF-A0A177DEY5-F1
#
_cell.length_a   1.000
_cell.length_b   1.000
_cell.length_c   1.000
_cell.angle_alpha   90.00
_cell.angle_beta   90.00
_cell.angle_gamma   90.00
#
_symmetry.space_group_name_H-M   'P 1'
#
loop_
_entity.id
_entity.type
_entity.pdbx_description
1 polymer ?
#
loop_
_entity_poly.entity_id
_entity_poly.type
_entity_poly.pdbx_seq_one_letter_code
_entity_poly.pdbx_strand_id
1 'polypeptide(L)'
;MYSPLIQNTENVRYTIPAPATSSRWNNAREYGRRVQRAPQVDPHFDSSIIDAEQHAEFWVRKLVLAMVNLEDIKDPTDSSAAKLFRPEAYDSLLLEATCREIFLALIDRCKNGFRGPAQFNKALKPHRGLEADADATCAQRLQNVVNALLLNKRVAKDVLFEDWKIRLLVNHPLAYDREKDSQKGSNDQRRRRLESEREKLRRTEEELLAYRSDLKGS
;
A
#
# COMPACT_ATOMS: atom_id res chain seq x y z
N MET A 1 41.49 -29.46 -21.65
CA MET A 1 40.48 -30.52 -21.52
C MET A 1 39.46 -30.05 -20.50
N TYR A 2 38.33 -29.48 -20.95
CA TYR A 2 37.25 -29.02 -20.08
C TYR A 2 36.23 -30.14 -19.91
N SER A 3 36.01 -30.57 -18.67
CA SER A 3 34.95 -31.52 -18.29
C SER A 3 33.72 -30.73 -17.84
N PRO A 4 32.54 -30.90 -18.46
CA PRO A 4 31.33 -30.26 -17.99
C PRO A 4 30.65 -31.13 -16.93
N LEU A 5 30.57 -30.61 -15.70
CA LEU A 5 29.72 -31.14 -14.64
C LEU A 5 28.25 -30.90 -15.01
N ILE A 6 27.56 -31.97 -15.37
CA ILE A 6 26.11 -31.99 -15.55
C ILE A 6 25.47 -31.88 -14.16
N GLN A 7 24.84 -30.73 -13.88
CA GLN A 7 24.00 -30.56 -12.70
C GLN A 7 22.67 -31.30 -12.92
N ASN A 8 22.47 -32.38 -12.16
CA ASN A 8 21.17 -33.05 -12.03
C ASN A 8 20.17 -32.08 -11.38
N THR A 9 19.36 -31.42 -12.19
CA THR A 9 18.13 -30.77 -11.73
C THR A 9 17.08 -31.84 -11.48
N GLU A 10 17.08 -32.42 -10.29
CA GLU A 10 15.96 -33.23 -9.82
C GLU A 10 14.72 -32.33 -9.74
N ASN A 11 13.83 -32.53 -10.70
CA ASN A 11 12.48 -31.99 -10.72
C ASN A 11 11.72 -32.53 -9.50
N VAL A 12 11.80 -31.82 -8.37
CA VAL A 12 10.94 -32.06 -7.22
C VAL A 12 9.50 -31.73 -7.64
N ARG A 13 8.81 -32.72 -8.19
CA ARG A 13 7.38 -32.63 -8.47
C ARG A 13 6.66 -32.65 -7.14
N TYR A 14 6.24 -31.47 -6.67
CA TYR A 14 5.29 -31.38 -5.57
C TYR A 14 3.95 -31.98 -6.01
N THR A 15 3.79 -33.29 -5.83
CA THR A 15 2.50 -33.97 -5.98
C THR A 15 1.59 -33.53 -4.84
N ILE A 16 0.80 -32.49 -5.09
CA ILE A 16 -0.30 -32.12 -4.20
C ILE A 16 -1.39 -33.18 -4.40
N PRO A 17 -1.75 -33.98 -3.37
CA PRO A 17 -2.80 -34.98 -3.48
C PRO A 17 -4.09 -34.35 -3.99
N ALA A 18 -4.77 -35.01 -4.93
CA ALA A 18 -6.02 -34.51 -5.50
C ALA A 18 -7.21 -35.08 -4.71
N PRO A 19 -7.85 -34.31 -3.79
CA PRO A 19 -9.19 -34.63 -3.35
C PRO A 19 -10.20 -34.26 -4.45
N ALA A 20 -11.41 -34.82 -4.36
CA ALA A 20 -12.52 -34.59 -5.29
C ALA A 20 -12.61 -33.12 -5.71
N THR A 21 -12.68 -32.87 -7.02
CA THR A 21 -12.45 -31.56 -7.65
C THR A 21 -13.34 -30.43 -7.15
N SER A 22 -14.54 -30.73 -6.63
CA SER A 22 -15.43 -29.76 -6.00
C SER A 22 -14.96 -29.29 -4.61
N SER A 23 -14.22 -30.12 -3.87
CA SER A 23 -13.73 -29.75 -2.53
C SER A 23 -12.45 -28.92 -2.59
N ARG A 24 -11.53 -29.20 -3.53
CA ARG A 24 -10.26 -28.45 -3.62
C ARG A 24 -10.46 -26.98 -3.98
N TRP A 25 -11.37 -26.68 -4.90
CA TRP A 25 -11.70 -25.30 -5.29
C TRP A 25 -12.30 -24.52 -4.13
N ASN A 26 -13.29 -25.11 -3.45
CA ASN A 26 -13.92 -24.49 -2.28
C ASN A 26 -12.93 -24.32 -1.13
N ASN A 27 -12.12 -25.34 -0.83
CA ASN A 27 -11.07 -25.26 0.19
C ASN A 27 -10.06 -24.14 -0.11
N ALA A 28 -9.63 -23.98 -1.37
CA ALA A 28 -8.70 -22.92 -1.75
C ALA A 28 -9.34 -21.53 -1.59
N ARG A 29 -10.61 -21.38 -1.98
CA ARG A 29 -11.38 -20.14 -1.83
C ARG A 29 -11.58 -19.78 -0.35
N GLU A 30 -11.94 -20.76 0.47
CA GLU A 30 -12.08 -20.62 1.93
C GLU A 30 -10.74 -20.31 2.58
N TYR A 31 -9.67 -20.98 2.18
CA TYR A 31 -8.32 -20.74 2.69
C TYR A 31 -7.86 -19.30 2.41
N GLY A 32 -8.11 -18.78 1.20
CA GLY A 32 -7.81 -17.40 0.85
C GLY A 32 -8.68 -16.38 1.60
N ARG A 33 -9.87 -16.80 2.03
CA ARG A 33 -10.81 -15.96 2.78
C ARG A 33 -10.65 -16.07 4.29
N ARG A 34 -10.00 -17.10 4.85
CA ARG A 34 -9.96 -17.30 6.30
C ARG A 34 -9.36 -16.10 7.03
N VAL A 35 -9.85 -15.86 8.24
CA VAL A 35 -9.21 -14.94 9.20
C VAL A 35 -7.93 -15.61 9.71
N GLN A 36 -6.78 -14.95 9.59
CA GLN A 36 -5.51 -15.46 10.12
C GLN A 36 -5.26 -14.93 11.54
N ARG A 37 -5.81 -13.75 11.88
CA ARG A 37 -5.70 -13.15 13.21
C ARG A 37 -7.03 -12.52 13.61
N ALA A 38 -7.53 -12.89 14.78
CA ALA A 38 -8.67 -12.23 15.42
C ALA A 38 -8.40 -10.72 15.63
N PRO A 39 -9.45 -9.90 15.77
CA PRO A 39 -9.27 -8.50 16.12
C PRO A 39 -8.66 -8.37 17.53
N GLN A 40 -7.81 -7.36 17.72
CA GLN A 40 -7.15 -7.10 19.00
C GLN A 40 -8.09 -6.48 20.03
N VAL A 41 -9.07 -5.70 19.55
CA VAL A 41 -10.20 -5.21 20.33
C VAL A 41 -11.34 -6.19 20.12
N ASP A 42 -11.96 -6.66 21.21
CA ASP A 42 -13.13 -7.54 21.11
C ASP A 42 -14.30 -6.77 20.48
N PRO A 43 -14.90 -7.27 19.38
CA PRO A 43 -16.02 -6.63 18.73
C PRO A 43 -17.23 -6.38 19.64
N HIS A 44 -17.42 -7.19 20.69
CA HIS A 44 -18.55 -7.00 21.63
C HIS A 44 -18.39 -5.78 22.52
N PHE A 45 -17.16 -5.33 22.77
CA PHE A 45 -16.88 -4.15 23.59
C PHE A 45 -16.70 -2.87 22.76
N ASP A 46 -16.70 -2.99 21.43
CA ASP A 46 -16.57 -1.85 20.51
C ASP A 46 -17.93 -1.47 19.91
N SER A 47 -18.71 -0.69 20.67
CA SER A 47 -20.01 -0.18 20.21
C SER A 47 -19.90 0.72 18.97
N SER A 48 -18.71 1.24 18.66
CA SER A 48 -18.50 2.09 17.50
C SER A 48 -18.59 1.34 16.17
N ILE A 49 -18.53 0.00 16.19
CA ILE A 49 -18.82 -0.83 15.01
C ILE A 49 -20.27 -0.63 14.56
N ILE A 50 -21.22 -0.73 15.50
CA ILE A 50 -22.66 -0.61 15.20
C ILE A 50 -22.97 0.81 14.74
N ASP A 51 -22.42 1.82 15.42
CA ASP A 51 -22.58 3.22 15.04
C ASP A 51 -22.05 3.49 13.62
N ALA A 52 -20.87 2.98 13.27
CA ALA A 52 -20.30 3.13 11.94
C ALA A 52 -21.18 2.48 10.86
N GLU A 53 -21.73 1.29 11.11
CA GLU A 53 -22.64 0.60 10.18
C GLU A 53 -23.97 1.35 9.99
N GLN A 54 -24.55 1.88 11.06
CA GLN A 54 -25.77 2.69 10.99
C GLN A 54 -25.57 3.98 10.18
N HIS A 55 -24.36 4.53 10.23
CA HIS A 55 -23.98 5.76 9.52
C HIS A 55 -23.06 5.50 8.32
N ALA A 56 -23.21 4.34 7.65
CA ALA A 56 -22.31 3.93 6.57
C ALA A 56 -22.17 4.99 5.46
N GLU A 57 -23.26 5.56 4.96
CA GLU A 57 -23.23 6.56 3.89
C GLU A 57 -22.53 7.86 4.30
N PHE A 58 -22.61 8.24 5.59
CA PHE A 58 -21.85 9.38 6.11
C PHE A 58 -20.34 9.11 6.01
N TRP A 59 -19.90 7.93 6.43
CA TRP A 59 -18.50 7.54 6.40
C TRP A 59 -17.97 7.34 4.98
N VAL A 60 -18.75 6.73 4.08
CA VAL A 60 -18.40 6.62 2.66
C VAL A 60 -18.22 8.00 2.05
N ARG A 61 -19.13 8.95 2.32
CA ARG A 61 -18.98 10.34 1.85
C ARG A 61 -17.71 11.00 2.40
N LYS A 62 -17.36 10.78 3.67
CA LYS A 62 -16.10 11.27 4.26
C LYS A 62 -14.87 10.67 3.57
N LEU A 63 -14.88 9.38 3.25
CA LEU A 63 -13.81 8.73 2.50
C LEU A 63 -13.67 9.31 1.09
N VAL A 64 -14.79 9.54 0.38
CA VAL A 64 -14.78 10.16 -0.96
C VAL A 64 -14.16 11.55 -0.90
N LEU A 65 -14.61 12.40 0.04
CA LEU A 65 -14.04 13.74 0.24
C LEU A 65 -12.55 13.68 0.58
N ALA A 66 -12.14 12.73 1.42
CA ALA A 66 -10.73 12.53 1.76
C ALA A 66 -9.89 12.11 0.56
N MET A 67 -10.40 11.23 -0.31
CA MET A 67 -9.72 10.79 -1.53
C MET A 67 -9.44 11.95 -2.48
N VAL A 68 -10.43 12.82 -2.71
CA VAL A 68 -10.33 13.93 -3.67
C VAL A 68 -9.73 15.22 -3.09
N ASN A 69 -9.49 15.27 -1.77
CA ASN A 69 -8.86 16.44 -1.15
C ASN A 69 -7.47 16.72 -1.74
N LEU A 70 -7.24 17.96 -2.16
CA LEU A 70 -5.94 18.45 -2.65
C LEU A 70 -5.39 19.59 -1.80
N GLU A 71 -6.08 19.96 -0.73
CA GLU A 71 -5.66 21.00 0.23
C GLU A 71 -4.83 20.38 1.36
N ASP A 72 -3.76 21.05 1.78
CA ASP A 72 -2.87 20.65 2.89
C ASP A 72 -2.37 19.19 2.82
N ILE A 73 -2.15 18.67 1.61
CA ILE A 73 -1.62 17.33 1.38
C ILE A 73 -0.09 17.28 1.54
N LYS A 74 0.44 16.13 1.97
CA LYS A 74 1.88 15.84 2.12
C LYS A 74 2.63 15.73 0.78
N ASP A 75 1.88 15.48 -0.29
CA ASP A 75 2.41 15.29 -1.63
C ASP A 75 2.63 16.64 -2.33
N PRO A 76 3.70 16.77 -3.14
CA PRO A 76 3.81 17.91 -4.04
C PRO A 76 2.58 18.01 -4.94
N THR A 77 2.09 19.23 -5.17
CA THR A 77 0.91 19.54 -5.99
C THR A 77 0.98 18.96 -7.41
N ASP A 78 2.20 18.82 -7.94
CA ASP A 78 2.48 18.25 -9.27
C ASP A 78 2.89 16.78 -9.27
N SER A 79 2.83 16.11 -8.12
CA SER A 79 3.09 14.68 -8.05
C SER A 79 2.09 13.89 -8.91
N SER A 80 2.54 12.76 -9.47
CA SER A 80 1.66 11.85 -10.22
C SER A 80 0.46 11.39 -9.38
N ALA A 81 0.63 11.24 -8.06
CA ALA A 81 -0.45 10.87 -7.16
C ALA A 81 -1.49 11.99 -7.05
N ALA A 82 -1.09 13.23 -6.79
CA ALA A 82 -2.02 14.36 -6.69
C ALA A 82 -2.76 14.63 -8.01
N LYS A 83 -2.06 14.51 -9.16
CA LYS A 83 -2.66 14.70 -10.49
C LYS A 83 -3.83 13.76 -10.78
N LEU A 84 -3.80 12.55 -10.23
CA LEU A 84 -4.87 11.56 -10.42
C LEU A 84 -6.19 11.98 -9.76
N PHE A 85 -6.14 12.81 -8.73
CA PHE A 85 -7.31 13.23 -7.95
C PHE A 85 -7.76 14.66 -8.26
N ARG A 86 -7.23 15.27 -9.33
CA ARG A 86 -7.75 16.55 -9.83
C ARG A 86 -9.15 16.34 -10.41
N PRO A 87 -10.02 17.36 -10.38
CA PRO A 87 -11.30 17.31 -11.09
C PRO A 87 -11.09 16.82 -12.54
N GLU A 88 -12.00 15.99 -13.03
CA GLU A 88 -11.97 15.38 -14.37
C GLU A 88 -10.89 14.31 -14.62
N ALA A 89 -9.91 14.12 -13.72
CA ALA A 89 -8.85 13.12 -13.90
C ALA A 89 -9.21 11.72 -13.39
N TYR A 90 -10.23 11.61 -12.53
CA TYR A 90 -10.68 10.35 -11.95
C TYR A 90 -12.10 9.99 -12.40
N ASP A 91 -12.38 8.69 -12.45
CA ASP A 91 -13.74 8.16 -12.57
C ASP A 91 -14.43 8.23 -11.20
N SER A 92 -15.51 9.00 -11.11
CA SER A 92 -16.27 9.18 -9.87
C SER A 92 -16.92 7.89 -9.37
N LEU A 93 -17.37 7.01 -10.28
CA LEU A 93 -18.00 5.74 -9.90
C LEU A 93 -16.96 4.76 -9.35
N LEU A 94 -15.79 4.69 -9.98
CA LEU A 94 -14.67 3.89 -9.47
C LEU A 94 -14.22 4.37 -8.09
N LEU A 95 -14.11 5.70 -7.91
CA LEU A 95 -13.70 6.29 -6.64
C LEU A 95 -14.71 5.99 -5.53
N GLU A 96 -16.01 6.15 -5.79
CA GLU A 96 -17.05 5.81 -4.82
C GLU A 96 -17.06 4.31 -4.50
N ALA A 97 -16.97 3.45 -5.51
CA ALA A 97 -16.90 1.99 -5.32
C ALA A 97 -15.69 1.61 -4.44
N THR A 98 -14.53 2.21 -4.68
CA THR A 98 -13.32 2.01 -3.86
C THR A 98 -13.56 2.44 -2.41
N CYS A 99 -14.20 3.60 -2.18
CA CYS A 99 -14.52 4.06 -0.82
C CYS A 99 -15.48 3.11 -0.09
N ARG A 100 -16.45 2.53 -0.80
CA ARG A 100 -17.36 1.50 -0.25
C ARG A 100 -16.58 0.23 0.11
N GLU A 101 -15.66 -0.23 -0.73
CA GLU A 101 -14.79 -1.37 -0.43
C GLU A 101 -13.86 -1.11 0.76
N ILE A 102 -13.30 0.10 0.89
CA ILE A 102 -12.52 0.50 2.08
C ILE A 102 -13.38 0.41 3.34
N PHE A 103 -14.60 0.96 3.31
CA PHE A 103 -15.51 0.91 4.45
C PHE A 103 -15.85 -0.54 4.84
N LEU A 104 -16.26 -1.37 3.88
CA LEU A 104 -16.58 -2.78 4.12
C LEU A 104 -15.38 -3.57 4.65
N ALA A 105 -14.20 -3.35 4.09
CA ALA A 105 -12.97 -3.99 4.56
C ALA A 105 -12.61 -3.56 5.99
N LEU A 106 -12.88 -2.31 6.36
CA LEU A 106 -12.66 -1.81 7.72
C LEU A 106 -13.62 -2.46 8.72
N ILE A 107 -14.91 -2.53 8.40
CA ILE A 107 -15.90 -3.20 9.25
C ILE A 107 -15.56 -4.69 9.41
N ASP A 108 -15.23 -5.39 8.31
CA ASP A 108 -14.77 -6.78 8.38
C ASP A 108 -13.51 -6.91 9.25
N ARG A 109 -12.58 -5.96 9.14
CA ARG A 109 -11.37 -5.97 9.96
C ARG A 109 -11.67 -5.81 11.44
N CYS A 110 -12.61 -4.95 11.82
CA CYS A 110 -13.00 -4.73 13.20
C CYS A 110 -13.80 -5.91 13.77
N LYS A 111 -14.71 -6.50 13.00
CA LYS A 111 -15.54 -7.64 13.45
C LYS A 111 -14.80 -8.97 13.47
N ASN A 112 -14.06 -9.25 12.39
CA ASN A 112 -13.54 -10.59 12.13
C ASN A 112 -12.03 -10.67 12.27
N GLY A 113 -11.31 -9.56 12.15
CA GLY A 113 -9.86 -9.52 12.27
C GLY A 113 -9.13 -9.42 10.94
N PHE A 114 -7.82 -9.70 10.93
CA PHE A 114 -6.98 -9.52 9.75
C PHE A 114 -6.94 -10.76 8.86
N ARG A 115 -7.15 -10.53 7.54
CA ARG A 115 -7.03 -11.52 6.47
C ARG A 115 -5.73 -11.36 5.69
N GLY A 116 -4.66 -12.03 6.10
CA GLY A 116 -3.39 -12.06 5.38
C GLY A 116 -2.22 -12.68 6.17
N PRO A 117 -1.04 -12.81 5.55
CA PRO A 117 0.15 -13.32 6.23
C PRO A 117 0.58 -12.39 7.38
N ALA A 118 0.97 -12.97 8.52
CA ALA A 118 1.27 -12.21 9.74
C ALA A 118 2.40 -11.19 9.57
N GLN A 119 3.36 -11.45 8.68
CA GLN A 119 4.47 -10.53 8.38
C GLN A 119 4.03 -9.18 7.79
N PHE A 120 2.82 -9.10 7.21
CA PHE A 120 2.24 -7.86 6.69
C PHE A 120 1.32 -7.19 7.71
N ASN A 121 1.07 -7.82 8.86
CA ASN A 121 0.22 -7.27 9.91
C ASN A 121 1.03 -6.43 10.89
N LYS A 122 1.21 -5.14 10.57
CA LYS A 122 2.00 -4.21 11.41
C LYS A 122 1.31 -3.81 12.71
N ALA A 123 0.01 -4.04 12.81
CA ALA A 123 -0.75 -3.89 14.06
C ALA A 123 -0.41 -4.94 15.12
N LEU A 124 0.35 -6.01 14.79
CA LEU A 124 0.80 -6.99 15.79
C LEU A 124 1.97 -6.49 16.64
N LYS A 125 2.82 -5.65 16.05
CA LYS A 125 4.03 -5.10 16.69
C LYS A 125 4.19 -3.64 16.23
N PRO A 126 3.28 -2.74 16.64
CA PRO A 126 3.35 -1.35 16.23
C PRO A 126 4.66 -0.72 16.71
N HIS A 127 5.25 0.13 15.87
CA HIS A 127 6.36 0.97 16.30
C HIS A 127 5.86 2.07 17.24
N ARG A 128 6.79 2.67 18.00
CA ARG A 128 6.49 3.80 18.88
C ARG A 128 5.72 4.90 18.13
N GLY A 129 4.60 5.32 18.69
CA GLY A 129 3.69 6.32 18.13
C GLY A 129 2.65 5.79 17.15
N LEU A 130 2.58 4.46 16.94
CA LEU A 130 1.62 3.79 16.05
C LEU A 130 0.77 2.75 16.81
N GLU A 131 0.76 2.80 18.14
CA GLU A 131 0.09 1.82 19.00
C GLU A 131 -1.41 1.72 18.69
N ALA A 132 -2.02 2.85 18.31
CA ALA A 132 -3.40 2.93 17.85
C ALA A 132 -3.72 2.00 16.65
N ASP A 133 -2.76 1.59 15.83
CA ASP A 133 -3.03 0.58 14.79
C ASP A 133 -3.42 -0.77 15.40
N ALA A 134 -2.96 -1.07 16.62
CA ALA A 134 -3.28 -2.29 17.35
C ALA A 134 -4.59 -2.17 18.14
N ASP A 135 -4.76 -1.12 18.93
CA ASP A 135 -5.81 -1.02 19.95
C ASP A 135 -6.94 -0.02 19.64
N ALA A 136 -6.92 0.66 18.49
CA ALA A 136 -7.99 1.56 18.10
C ALA A 136 -9.34 0.84 17.94
N THR A 137 -10.38 1.50 18.45
CA THR A 137 -11.79 1.19 18.14
C THR A 137 -12.06 1.37 16.64
N CYS A 138 -13.20 0.86 16.17
CA CYS A 138 -13.66 1.01 14.80
C CYS A 138 -13.71 2.48 14.37
N ALA A 139 -14.31 3.35 15.18
CA ALA A 139 -14.38 4.79 14.89
C ALA A 139 -12.99 5.44 14.81
N GLN A 140 -12.09 5.13 15.75
CA GLN A 140 -10.72 5.67 15.74
C GLN A 140 -9.94 5.20 14.50
N ARG A 141 -10.05 3.92 14.17
CA ARG A 141 -9.42 3.32 12.98
C ARG A 141 -9.96 3.94 11.70
N LEU A 142 -11.27 4.16 11.62
CA LEU A 142 -11.92 4.80 10.49
C LEU A 142 -11.45 6.24 10.32
N GLN A 143 -11.33 7.00 11.41
CA GLN A 143 -10.75 8.35 11.39
C GLN A 143 -9.28 8.33 10.93
N ASN A 144 -8.48 7.36 11.38
CA ASN A 144 -7.09 7.21 10.95
C ASN A 144 -6.99 6.91 9.44
N VAL A 145 -7.87 6.06 8.90
CA VAL A 145 -7.96 5.79 7.45
C VAL A 145 -8.35 7.06 6.69
N VAL A 146 -9.38 7.78 7.15
CA VAL A 146 -9.79 9.06 6.55
C VAL A 146 -8.62 10.04 6.52
N ASN A 147 -7.89 10.20 7.63
CA ASN A 147 -6.74 11.10 7.72
C ASN A 147 -5.59 10.69 6.77
N ALA A 148 -5.30 9.39 6.67
CA ALA A 148 -4.28 8.88 5.75
C ALA A 148 -4.62 9.20 4.28
N LEU A 149 -5.88 9.01 3.88
CA LEU A 149 -6.36 9.33 2.54
C LEU A 149 -6.43 10.84 2.28
N LEU A 150 -6.85 11.61 3.30
CA LEU A 150 -6.98 13.06 3.24
C LEU A 150 -5.63 13.72 2.95
N LEU A 151 -4.60 13.31 3.69
CA LEU A 151 -3.30 13.98 3.70
C LEU A 151 -2.29 13.37 2.71
N ASN A 152 -2.46 12.12 2.28
CA ASN A 152 -1.44 11.41 1.48
C ASN A 152 -2.06 10.77 0.23
N LYS A 153 -1.98 11.46 -0.90
CA LYS A 153 -2.49 11.01 -2.19
C LYS A 153 -1.77 9.77 -2.72
N ARG A 154 -0.55 9.46 -2.24
CA ARG A 154 0.10 8.17 -2.55
C ARG A 154 -0.62 7.01 -1.88
N VAL A 155 -1.19 7.20 -0.69
CA VAL A 155 -2.05 6.20 -0.04
C VAL A 155 -3.34 6.06 -0.85
N ALA A 156 -3.98 7.17 -1.22
CA ALA A 156 -5.20 7.17 -2.04
C ALA A 156 -4.98 6.45 -3.39
N LYS A 157 -3.86 6.71 -4.07
CA LYS A 157 -3.51 6.05 -5.34
C LYS A 157 -3.32 4.55 -5.18
N ASP A 158 -2.63 4.10 -4.13
CA ASP A 158 -2.39 2.68 -3.87
C ASP A 158 -3.71 1.90 -3.74
N VAL A 159 -4.69 2.46 -3.02
CA VAL A 159 -5.96 1.76 -2.75
C VAL A 159 -6.96 1.83 -3.90
N LEU A 160 -6.84 2.78 -4.82
CA LEU A 160 -7.73 2.92 -5.97
C LEU A 160 -7.65 1.75 -6.95
N PHE A 161 -6.52 1.03 -6.98
CA PHE A 161 -6.28 -0.02 -7.97
C PHE A 161 -5.89 -1.39 -7.40
N GLU A 162 -5.70 -1.49 -6.08
CA GLU A 162 -5.21 -2.72 -5.45
C GLU A 162 -5.95 -3.03 -4.13
N ASP A 163 -6.89 -3.99 -4.15
CA ASP A 163 -7.65 -4.44 -2.97
C ASP A 163 -6.77 -4.89 -1.81
N TRP A 164 -5.60 -5.47 -2.12
CA TRP A 164 -4.65 -5.87 -1.10
C TRP A 164 -4.17 -4.66 -0.29
N LYS A 165 -3.99 -3.49 -0.93
CA LYS A 165 -3.61 -2.25 -0.26
C LYS A 165 -4.72 -1.71 0.62
N ILE A 166 -5.99 -1.87 0.22
CA ILE A 166 -7.15 -1.57 1.08
C ILE A 166 -7.04 -2.37 2.38
N ARG A 167 -6.80 -3.69 2.31
CA ARG A 167 -6.69 -4.56 3.49
C ARG A 167 -5.54 -4.16 4.42
N LEU A 168 -4.41 -3.73 3.85
CA LEU A 168 -3.28 -3.23 4.65
C LEU A 168 -3.62 -1.89 5.29
N LEU A 169 -4.17 -0.94 4.53
CA LEU A 169 -4.55 0.38 5.01
C LEU A 169 -5.53 0.30 6.19
N VAL A 170 -6.62 -0.47 6.07
CA VAL A 170 -7.60 -0.57 7.17
C VAL A 170 -7.05 -1.33 8.38
N ASN A 171 -6.06 -2.21 8.19
CA ASN A 171 -5.45 -2.95 9.28
C ASN A 171 -4.46 -2.12 10.11
N HIS A 172 -3.69 -1.23 9.49
CA HIS A 172 -2.67 -0.40 10.16
C HIS A 172 -2.50 0.96 9.46
N PRO A 173 -3.51 1.84 9.52
CA PRO A 173 -3.49 3.09 8.76
C PRO A 173 -2.30 3.99 9.07
N LEU A 174 -1.87 4.06 10.33
CA LEU A 174 -0.77 4.94 10.74
C LEU A 174 0.57 4.42 10.23
N ALA A 175 0.84 3.12 10.38
CA ALA A 175 2.05 2.50 9.83
C ALA A 175 2.06 2.58 8.30
N TYR A 176 0.92 2.37 7.65
CA TYR A 176 0.80 2.43 6.19
C TYR A 176 1.17 3.82 5.66
N ASP A 177 0.63 4.88 6.28
CA ASP A 177 0.95 6.27 5.94
C ASP A 177 2.43 6.61 6.21
N ARG A 178 2.97 6.22 7.38
CA ARG A 178 4.38 6.45 7.75
C ARG A 178 5.37 5.78 6.78
N GLU A 179 5.02 4.61 6.26
CA GLU A 179 5.84 3.94 5.24
C GLU A 179 5.94 4.73 3.96
N LYS A 180 4.85 5.38 3.54
CA LYS A 180 4.89 6.27 2.38
C LYS A 180 5.81 7.44 2.63
N ASP A 181 5.82 8.02 3.83
CA ASP A 181 6.75 9.09 4.15
C ASP A 181 8.21 8.61 4.13
N SER A 182 8.48 7.41 4.62
CA SER A 182 9.82 6.79 4.58
C SER A 182 10.28 6.50 3.14
N GLN A 183 9.38 6.00 2.30
CA GLN A 183 9.63 5.74 0.87
C GLN A 183 9.91 7.03 0.10
N LYS A 184 9.24 8.14 0.43
CA LYS A 184 9.52 9.46 -0.14
C LYS A 184 10.98 9.84 0.06
N GLY A 185 11.43 9.80 1.33
CA GLY A 185 12.80 10.16 1.70
C GLY A 185 13.85 9.30 1.00
N SER A 186 13.61 7.98 0.92
CA SER A 186 14.51 7.05 0.22
C SER A 186 14.59 7.35 -1.29
N ASN A 187 13.44 7.58 -1.94
CA ASN A 187 13.39 7.88 -3.37
C ASN A 187 14.02 9.24 -3.70
N ASP A 188 13.81 10.26 -2.86
CA ASP A 188 14.43 11.57 -3.04
C ASP A 188 15.95 11.51 -2.89
N GLN A 189 16.47 10.74 -1.93
CA GLN A 189 17.90 10.50 -1.79
C GLN A 189 18.47 9.78 -3.01
N ARG A 190 17.79 8.75 -3.51
CA ARG A 190 18.20 8.03 -4.72
C ARG A 190 18.23 8.97 -5.94
N ARG A 191 17.20 9.81 -6.11
CA ARG A 191 17.14 10.79 -7.22
C ARG A 191 18.33 11.74 -7.18
N ARG A 192 18.64 12.33 -6.02
CA ARG A 192 19.78 13.25 -5.86
C ARG A 192 21.13 12.60 -6.17
N ARG A 193 21.32 11.32 -5.79
CA ARG A 193 22.54 10.57 -6.12
C ARG A 193 22.70 10.41 -7.64
N LEU A 194 21.64 9.99 -8.32
CA LEU A 194 21.63 9.82 -9.78
C LEU A 194 21.85 11.14 -10.53
N GLU A 195 21.27 12.25 -10.05
CA GLU A 195 21.50 13.59 -10.61
C GLU A 195 22.96 14.01 -10.46
N SER A 196 23.58 13.78 -9.29
CA SER A 196 24.99 14.07 -9.08
C SER A 196 25.91 13.22 -9.95
N GLU A 197 25.60 11.93 -10.13
CA GLU A 197 26.35 11.03 -11.02
C GLU A 197 26.25 11.48 -12.48
N ARG A 198 25.06 11.87 -12.95
CA ARG A 198 24.85 12.40 -14.30
C ARG A 198 25.63 13.69 -14.54
N GLU A 199 25.65 14.59 -13.57
CA GLU A 199 26.41 15.84 -13.65
C GLU A 199 27.93 15.56 -13.74
N LYS A 200 28.43 14.60 -12.96
CA LYS A 200 29.84 14.18 -13.03
C LYS A 200 30.17 13.58 -14.40
N LEU A 201 29.33 12.68 -14.91
CA LEU A 201 29.49 12.09 -16.23
C LEU A 201 29.52 13.16 -17.32
N ARG A 202 28.60 14.13 -17.28
CA ARG A 202 28.56 15.24 -18.23
C ARG A 202 29.85 16.06 -18.20
N ARG A 203 30.37 16.40 -17.02
CA ARG A 203 31.65 17.12 -16.90
C ARG A 203 32.82 16.32 -17.43
N THR A 204 32.89 15.02 -17.13
CA THR A 204 33.95 14.15 -17.65
C THR A 204 33.87 14.02 -19.18
N GLU A 205 32.66 13.96 -19.76
CA GLU A 205 32.47 13.98 -21.22
C GLU A 205 32.94 15.31 -21.84
N GLU A 206 32.59 16.45 -21.24
CA GLU A 206 33.04 17.77 -21.67
C GLU A 206 34.58 17.90 -21.61
N GLU A 207 35.21 17.44 -20.53
CA GLU A 207 36.68 17.42 -20.37
C GLU A 207 37.36 16.52 -21.41
N LEU A 208 36.84 15.32 -21.67
CA LEU A 208 37.37 14.40 -22.68
C LEU A 208 37.23 14.96 -24.10
N LEU A 209 36.14 15.67 -24.39
CA LEU A 209 35.93 16.34 -25.67
C LEU A 209 36.94 17.47 -25.87
N ALA A 210 37.20 18.29 -24.84
CA ALA A 210 38.23 19.33 -24.88
C ALA A 210 39.64 18.76 -25.12
N TYR A 211 39.99 17.69 -24.41
CA TYR A 211 41.29 17.02 -24.61
C TYR A 211 41.45 16.46 -26.03
N ARG A 212 40.36 15.93 -26.62
CA ARG A 212 40.36 15.41 -27.99
C ARG A 212 40.50 16.50 -29.05
N SER A 213 39.96 17.70 -28.81
CA SER A 213 40.15 18.83 -29.72
C SER A 213 41.60 19.33 -29.72
N ASP A 214 42.23 19.38 -28.55
CA ASP A 214 43.61 19.85 -28.41
C ASP A 214 44.62 18.93 -29.13
N LEU A 215 44.40 17.61 -29.05
CA LEU A 215 45.22 16.61 -29.76
C LEU A 215 45.09 16.64 -31.28
N LYS A 216 43.99 17.17 -31.83
CA LYS A 216 43.77 17.27 -33.28
C LYS A 216 44.27 18.59 -33.87
N GLY A 217 44.56 19.58 -33.04
CA GLY A 217 45.09 20.89 -33.44
C GLY A 217 46.62 21.01 -33.37
N SER A 218 47.31 19.97 -32.89
CA SER A 218 48.78 19.83 -32.88
C SER A 218 49.24 18.93 -34.02
#